data_AF-A0A4R5C234-F1
#
_entry.id   AF-A0A4R5C234-F1
#
_cell.length_a   1.000
_cell.length_b   1.000
_cell.length_c   1.000
_cell.angle_alpha   90.00
_cell.angle_beta   90.00
_cell.angle_gamma   90.00
#
_symmetry.space_group_name_H-M   'P 1'
#
loop_
_entity.id
_entity.type
_entity.pdbx_description
1 polymer ?
#
loop_
_entity_poly.entity_id
_entity_poly.type
_entity_poly.pdbx_seq_one_letter_code
_entity_poly.pdbx_strand_id
1 'polypeptide(L)'
;MISDVKQLNMKTIIKISYKNLKQNYLEVQQYLEEKSGEKNICNKAKIANDLSFFGDDNCILLEDFIIKHKVDFSNFNYKEHFESEGELSMSFWSVLSVLFIPLFIIKGLLSYFINFFSNKYSYKLNRFNFFLKEYKSNRKDLTMGDLITSKIQGKFNLREKVKFVCS
;
A
#
# COMPACT_ATOMS: atom_id res chain seq x y z
N MET A 1 -39.92 6.79 23.83
CA MET A 1 -39.47 5.79 22.83
C MET A 1 -38.55 6.51 21.85
N ILE A 2 -37.25 6.28 21.98
CA ILE A 2 -36.24 6.59 20.96
C ILE A 2 -35.48 5.29 20.81
N SER A 3 -35.82 4.53 19.78
CA SER A 3 -34.96 3.49 19.25
C SER A 3 -33.79 4.17 18.55
N ASP A 4 -32.63 3.51 18.62
CA ASP A 4 -31.74 3.29 17.49
C ASP A 4 -30.23 3.53 17.73
N VAL A 5 -29.52 2.44 17.41
CA VAL A 5 -28.13 2.33 16.99
C VAL A 5 -27.03 2.46 18.05
N LYS A 6 -26.94 1.44 18.92
CA LYS A 6 -25.64 0.88 19.32
C LYS A 6 -25.56 -0.61 18.97
N GLN A 7 -25.74 -0.95 17.69
CA GLN A 7 -25.18 -2.19 17.15
C GLN A 7 -23.66 -2.00 16.99
N LEU A 8 -22.94 -2.02 18.10
CA LEU A 8 -21.48 -1.97 18.12
C LEU A 8 -20.93 -3.36 17.77
N ASN A 9 -20.58 -3.53 16.48
CA ASN A 9 -19.62 -4.50 15.94
C ASN A 9 -19.79 -5.97 16.38
N MET A 10 -20.79 -6.67 15.85
CA MET A 10 -20.73 -8.13 15.79
C MET A 10 -19.64 -8.56 14.80
N LYS A 11 -18.44 -8.82 15.30
CA LYS A 11 -17.37 -9.42 14.50
C LYS A 11 -17.71 -10.88 14.19
N THR A 12 -17.45 -11.30 12.97
CA THR A 12 -17.53 -12.72 12.60
C THR A 12 -16.43 -13.49 13.33
N ILE A 13 -16.81 -14.48 14.15
CA ILE A 13 -15.85 -15.36 14.83
C ILE A 13 -15.51 -16.52 13.90
N ILE A 14 -14.22 -16.70 13.63
CA ILE A 14 -13.71 -17.81 12.83
C ILE A 14 -12.84 -18.68 13.74
N LYS A 15 -13.27 -19.92 13.96
CA LYS A 15 -12.45 -20.93 14.62
C LYS A 15 -11.49 -21.50 13.59
N ILE A 16 -10.19 -21.45 13.88
CA ILE A 16 -9.14 -21.91 12.98
C ILE A 16 -7.98 -22.45 13.81
N SER A 17 -7.31 -23.50 13.35
CA SER A 17 -6.10 -23.97 14.03
C SER A 17 -4.98 -22.93 13.89
N TYR A 18 -4.13 -22.82 14.92
CA TYR A 18 -2.97 -21.94 14.85
C TYR A 18 -2.08 -22.25 13.64
N LYS A 19 -1.90 -23.53 13.31
CA LYS A 19 -1.13 -23.98 12.14
C LYS A 19 -1.69 -23.40 10.84
N ASN A 20 -2.99 -23.47 10.62
CA ASN A 20 -3.61 -22.97 9.39
C ASN A 20 -3.55 -21.44 9.32
N LEU A 21 -3.77 -20.75 10.44
CA LEU A 21 -3.64 -19.29 10.49
C LEU A 21 -2.20 -18.85 10.19
N LYS A 22 -1.21 -19.50 10.80
CA LYS A 22 0.22 -19.22 10.56
C LYS A 22 0.61 -19.49 9.11
N GLN A 23 0.13 -20.59 8.53
CA GLN A 23 0.41 -20.91 7.13
C GLN A 23 -0.15 -19.83 6.18
N ASN A 24 -1.40 -19.41 6.38
CA ASN A 24 -1.99 -18.33 5.58
C ASN A 24 -1.25 -17.00 5.75
N TYR A 25 -0.84 -16.69 6.98
CA TYR A 25 -0.02 -15.52 7.26
C TYR A 25 1.29 -15.55 6.45
N LEU A 26 2.05 -16.63 6.53
CA LEU A 26 3.35 -16.77 5.86
C LEU A 26 3.20 -16.74 4.34
N GLU A 27 2.18 -17.41 3.79
CA GLU A 27 1.96 -17.42 2.33
C GLU A 27 1.62 -16.04 1.78
N VAL A 28 0.78 -15.26 2.47
CA VAL A 28 0.47 -13.89 2.04
C VAL A 28 1.67 -12.98 2.27
N GLN A 29 2.42 -13.16 3.36
CA GLN A 29 3.65 -12.42 3.62
C GLN A 29 4.64 -12.60 2.47
N GLN A 30 4.98 -13.86 2.16
CA GLN A 30 5.92 -14.20 1.10
C GLN A 30 5.47 -13.69 -0.27
N TYR A 31 4.18 -13.80 -0.57
CA TYR A 31 3.62 -13.26 -1.80
C TYR A 31 3.83 -11.74 -1.92
N LEU A 32 3.56 -10.98 -0.85
CA LEU A 32 3.75 -9.53 -0.85
C LEU A 32 5.24 -9.16 -0.88
N GLU A 33 6.10 -9.89 -0.18
CA GLU A 33 7.55 -9.67 -0.19
C GLU A 33 8.14 -9.91 -1.59
N GLU A 34 7.70 -10.98 -2.27
CA GLU A 34 8.10 -11.28 -3.65
C GLU A 34 7.67 -10.16 -4.63
N LYS A 35 6.45 -9.66 -4.49
CA LYS A 35 5.89 -8.64 -5.40
C LYS A 35 6.42 -7.23 -5.14
N SER A 36 6.70 -6.87 -3.88
CA SER A 36 7.13 -5.51 -3.50
C SER A 36 8.65 -5.36 -3.42
N GLY A 37 9.37 -6.46 -3.19
CA GLY A 37 10.79 -6.42 -2.82
C GLY A 37 11.04 -6.05 -1.34
N GLU A 38 9.99 -5.70 -0.59
CA GLU A 38 10.07 -5.40 0.83
C GLU A 38 10.27 -6.68 1.66
N LYS A 39 10.78 -6.53 2.88
CA LYS A 39 11.03 -7.64 3.81
C LYS A 39 10.35 -7.42 5.15
N ASN A 40 10.00 -8.51 5.81
CA ASN A 40 9.36 -8.52 7.13
C ASN A 40 8.01 -7.78 7.16
N ILE A 41 7.22 -7.94 6.09
CA ILE A 41 5.90 -7.31 5.97
C ILE A 41 4.99 -7.82 7.08
N CYS A 42 4.31 -6.93 7.80
CA CYS A 42 3.43 -7.30 8.91
C CYS A 42 1.95 -7.21 8.51
N ASN A 43 1.07 -7.80 9.31
CA ASN A 43 -0.37 -7.81 9.02
C ASN A 43 -1.03 -6.42 8.92
N LYS A 44 -0.42 -5.37 9.46
CA LYS A 44 -0.93 -3.98 9.38
C LYS A 44 -0.37 -3.23 8.18
N ALA A 45 0.62 -3.79 7.48
CA ALA A 45 1.23 -3.16 6.33
C ALA A 45 0.16 -2.90 5.27
N LYS A 46 0.12 -1.66 4.82
CA LYS A 46 -0.79 -1.16 3.81
C LYS A 46 -0.26 -1.43 2.41
N ILE A 47 -1.12 -1.94 1.54
CA ILE A 47 -0.75 -2.35 0.18
C ILE A 47 -0.23 -1.17 -0.63
N ALA A 48 -0.94 -0.04 -0.65
CA ALA A 48 -0.48 1.13 -1.40
C ALA A 48 0.58 1.91 -0.61
N ASN A 49 0.24 2.35 0.60
CA ASN A 49 1.06 3.33 1.31
C ASN A 49 2.37 2.80 1.91
N ASP A 50 2.44 1.52 2.29
CA ASP A 50 3.63 0.94 2.91
C ASP A 50 4.43 0.08 1.92
N LEU A 51 3.76 -0.53 0.93
CA LEU A 51 4.40 -1.40 -0.07
C LEU A 51 4.50 -0.77 -1.47
N SER A 52 4.10 0.49 -1.60
CA SER A 52 4.16 1.29 -2.83
C SER A 52 3.42 0.70 -4.04
N PHE A 53 2.41 -0.15 -3.83
CA PHE A 53 1.55 -0.61 -4.92
C PHE A 53 0.50 0.46 -5.24
N PHE A 54 0.83 1.36 -6.16
CA PHE A 54 -0.05 2.45 -6.59
C PHE A 54 -0.60 2.19 -7.99
N GLY A 55 -1.80 2.72 -8.27
CA GLY A 55 -2.38 2.66 -9.61
C GLY A 55 -2.51 1.23 -10.13
N ASP A 56 -1.97 0.99 -11.31
CA ASP A 56 -2.05 -0.32 -11.96
C ASP A 56 -1.34 -1.42 -11.16
N ASP A 57 -0.33 -1.08 -10.34
CA ASP A 57 0.42 -2.07 -9.57
C ASP A 57 -0.47 -2.78 -8.52
N ASN A 58 -1.34 -2.05 -7.81
CA ASN A 58 -2.26 -2.69 -6.86
C ASN A 58 -3.40 -3.42 -7.58
N CYS A 59 -3.79 -2.97 -8.78
CA CYS A 59 -4.78 -3.66 -9.60
C CYS A 59 -4.27 -5.04 -10.03
N ILE A 60 -3.06 -5.09 -10.62
CA ILE A 60 -2.40 -6.33 -11.06
C ILE A 60 -2.14 -7.25 -9.86
N LEU A 61 -1.67 -6.69 -8.73
CA LEU A 61 -1.46 -7.47 -7.51
C LEU A 61 -2.76 -8.12 -7.01
N LEU A 62 -3.88 -7.38 -7.00
CA LEU A 62 -5.15 -7.94 -6.58
C LEU A 62 -5.67 -8.99 -7.55
N GLU A 63 -5.57 -8.78 -8.86
CA GLU A 63 -5.99 -9.74 -9.88
C GLU A 63 -5.21 -11.06 -9.73
N ASP A 64 -3.88 -10.98 -9.64
CA ASP A 64 -3.01 -12.12 -9.40
C ASP A 64 -3.38 -12.86 -8.09
N PHE A 65 -3.64 -12.11 -7.02
CA PHE A 65 -4.02 -12.67 -5.72
C PHE A 65 -5.36 -13.40 -5.79
N ILE A 66 -6.36 -12.80 -6.45
CA ILE A 66 -7.71 -13.34 -6.65
C ILE A 66 -7.62 -14.66 -7.42
N ILE A 67 -6.87 -14.68 -8.53
CA ILE A 67 -6.71 -15.87 -9.37
C ILE A 67 -5.96 -16.97 -8.62
N LYS A 68 -4.81 -16.63 -8.01
CA LYS A 68 -3.94 -17.60 -7.30
C LYS A 68 -4.65 -18.28 -6.14
N HIS A 69 -5.47 -17.54 -5.40
CA HIS A 69 -6.14 -18.04 -4.19
C HIS A 69 -7.63 -18.34 -4.38
N LYS A 70 -8.18 -18.15 -5.59
CA LYS A 70 -9.59 -18.36 -5.93
C LYS A 70 -10.53 -17.65 -4.94
N VAL A 71 -10.26 -16.38 -4.67
CA VAL A 71 -11.00 -15.56 -3.69
C VAL A 71 -12.02 -14.69 -4.39
N ASP A 72 -13.26 -14.70 -3.92
CA ASP A 72 -14.33 -13.87 -4.49
C ASP A 72 -14.21 -12.39 -4.03
N PHE A 73 -13.85 -11.51 -4.96
CA PHE A 73 -13.80 -10.05 -4.74
C PHE A 73 -14.97 -9.30 -5.40
N SER A 74 -16.06 -9.99 -5.78
CA SER A 74 -17.23 -9.36 -6.43
C SER A 74 -17.82 -8.16 -5.67
N ASN A 75 -17.72 -8.16 -4.34
CA ASN A 75 -18.19 -7.08 -3.48
C ASN A 75 -17.10 -6.04 -3.12
N PHE A 76 -15.93 -6.13 -3.73
CA PHE A 76 -14.83 -5.19 -3.48
C PHE A 76 -15.04 -3.89 -4.25
N ASN A 77 -15.01 -2.75 -3.55
CA ASN A 77 -15.08 -1.43 -4.15
C ASN A 77 -13.66 -0.85 -4.32
N TYR A 78 -13.08 -1.01 -5.50
CA TYR A 78 -11.71 -0.56 -5.78
C TYR A 78 -11.49 0.92 -5.44
N LYS A 79 -12.42 1.80 -5.84
CA LYS A 79 -12.32 3.26 -5.66
C LYS A 79 -12.31 3.70 -4.18
N GLU A 80 -12.82 2.86 -3.28
CA GLU A 80 -12.78 3.13 -1.84
C GLU A 80 -11.38 2.88 -1.24
N HIS A 81 -10.65 1.92 -1.82
CA HIS A 81 -9.41 1.40 -1.28
C HIS A 81 -8.15 1.89 -2.02
N PHE A 82 -8.24 2.13 -3.32
CA PHE A 82 -7.11 2.51 -4.18
C PHE A 82 -7.45 3.65 -5.12
N GLU A 83 -6.42 4.39 -5.52
CA GLU A 83 -6.47 5.35 -6.62
C GLU A 83 -6.11 4.64 -7.92
N SER A 84 -6.72 5.06 -9.02
CA SER A 84 -6.30 4.63 -10.36
C SER A 84 -5.06 5.39 -10.81
N GLU A 85 -4.36 4.87 -11.81
CA GLU A 85 -3.21 5.55 -12.44
C GLU A 85 -3.58 6.96 -12.97
N GLY A 86 -4.80 7.11 -13.48
CA GLY A 86 -5.34 8.41 -13.90
C GLY A 86 -5.46 9.42 -12.74
N GLU A 87 -5.93 8.98 -11.57
CA GLU A 87 -6.01 9.83 -10.38
C GLU A 87 -4.61 10.21 -9.86
N LEU A 88 -3.64 9.30 -9.96
CA LEU A 88 -2.25 9.54 -9.57
C LEU A 88 -1.53 10.53 -10.50
N SER A 89 -1.63 10.30 -11.81
CA SER A 89 -0.98 11.13 -12.83
C SER A 89 -1.53 12.56 -12.89
N MET A 90 -2.82 12.76 -12.55
CA MET A 90 -3.44 14.09 -12.45
C MET A 90 -3.34 14.73 -11.07
N SER A 91 -2.66 14.09 -10.10
CA SER A 91 -2.52 14.67 -8.77
C SER A 91 -1.77 16.01 -8.82
N PHE A 92 -2.12 16.94 -7.93
CA PHE A 92 -1.42 18.23 -7.81
C PHE A 92 0.10 18.04 -7.63
N TRP A 93 0.51 17.00 -6.90
CA TRP A 93 1.92 16.68 -6.71
C TRP A 93 2.61 16.20 -7.99
N SER A 94 1.91 15.48 -8.85
CA SER A 94 2.40 15.03 -10.16
C SER A 94 2.57 16.22 -11.13
N VAL A 95 1.65 17.18 -11.10
CA VAL A 95 1.81 18.43 -11.87
C VAL A 95 2.98 19.26 -11.32
N LEU A 96 3.08 19.34 -10.00
CA LEU A 96 4.11 20.12 -9.33
C LEU A 96 5.50 19.52 -9.53
N SER A 97 5.64 18.19 -9.55
CA SER A 97 6.91 17.52 -9.83
C SER A 97 7.42 17.84 -11.24
N VAL A 98 6.54 17.91 -12.24
CA VAL A 98 6.88 18.36 -13.60
C VAL A 98 7.37 19.81 -13.61
N LEU A 99 6.72 20.71 -12.85
CA LEU A 99 7.17 22.10 -12.71
C LEU A 99 8.53 22.22 -12.02
N PHE A 100 8.89 21.28 -11.14
CA PHE A 100 10.19 21.24 -10.47
C PHE A 100 11.30 20.60 -11.31
N ILE A 101 11.01 19.91 -12.42
CA ILE A 101 12.03 19.28 -13.28
C ILE A 101 13.14 20.27 -13.68
N PRO A 102 12.85 21.49 -14.17
CA PRO A 102 13.89 22.46 -14.49
C PRO A 102 14.78 22.80 -13.29
N LEU A 103 14.22 22.89 -12.08
CA LEU A 103 14.98 23.18 -10.86
C LEU A 103 15.89 22.01 -10.47
N PHE A 104 15.44 20.77 -10.67
CA PHE A 104 16.30 19.59 -10.51
C PHE A 104 17.43 19.53 -11.54
N ILE A 105 17.17 19.90 -12.80
CA ILE A 105 18.21 19.98 -13.84
C ILE A 105 19.24 21.05 -13.48
N ILE A 106 18.80 22.25 -13.11
CA ILE A 106 19.70 23.35 -12.67
C ILE A 106 20.53 22.90 -11.47
N LYS A 107 19.91 22.25 -10.47
CA LYS A 107 20.62 21.69 -9.31
C LYS A 107 21.70 20.69 -9.73
N GLY A 108 21.38 19.79 -10.66
CA GLY A 108 22.33 18.80 -11.19
C GLY A 108 23.52 19.46 -11.88
N LEU A 109 23.26 20.43 -12.76
CA LEU A 109 24.30 21.21 -13.44
C LEU A 109 25.16 22.00 -12.46
N LEU A 110 24.54 22.66 -11.47
CA LEU A 110 25.25 23.43 -10.45
C LEU A 110 26.12 22.52 -9.57
N SER A 111 25.59 21.36 -9.18
CA SER A 111 26.33 20.35 -8.41
C SER A 111 27.52 19.82 -9.20
N TYR A 112 27.34 19.49 -10.48
CA TYR A 112 28.42 19.05 -11.37
C TYR A 112 29.50 20.13 -11.53
N PHE A 113 29.10 21.38 -11.81
CA PHE A 113 30.01 22.50 -11.94
C PHE A 113 30.79 22.77 -10.64
N ILE A 114 30.11 22.75 -9.49
CA ILE A 114 30.78 22.96 -8.20
C ILE A 114 31.67 21.78 -7.82
N ASN A 115 31.30 20.55 -8.16
CA ASN A 115 32.15 19.38 -7.95
C ASN A 115 33.48 19.49 -8.70
N PHE A 116 33.48 20.13 -9.87
CA PHE A 116 34.71 20.41 -10.62
C PHE A 116 35.69 21.33 -9.87
N PHE A 117 35.18 22.26 -9.04
CA PHE A 117 36.02 23.19 -8.26
C PHE A 117 36.24 22.76 -6.80
N SER A 118 35.28 22.04 -6.19
CA SER A 118 35.35 21.61 -4.79
C SER A 118 34.31 20.52 -4.43
N ASN A 119 34.79 19.33 -4.09
CA ASN A 119 33.94 18.20 -3.65
C ASN A 119 33.17 18.47 -2.35
N LYS A 120 33.62 19.40 -1.49
CA LYS A 120 32.98 19.69 -0.20
C LYS A 120 31.61 20.35 -0.34
N TYR A 121 31.44 21.18 -1.38
CA TYR A 121 30.21 21.95 -1.60
C TYR A 121 29.19 21.20 -2.47
N SER A 122 29.64 20.30 -3.37
CA SER A 122 28.73 19.48 -4.18
C SER A 122 27.89 18.51 -3.33
N TYR A 123 28.48 17.93 -2.27
CA TYR A 123 27.75 17.06 -1.32
C TYR A 123 26.58 17.79 -0.63
N LYS A 124 26.78 19.05 -0.24
CA LYS A 124 25.74 19.86 0.42
C LYS A 124 24.58 20.20 -0.53
N LEU A 125 24.88 20.44 -1.80
CA LEU A 125 23.88 20.66 -2.84
C LEU A 125 23.11 19.38 -3.16
N ASN A 126 23.78 18.24 -3.30
CA ASN A 126 23.10 16.97 -3.57
C ASN A 126 22.08 16.61 -2.49
N ARG A 127 22.39 16.89 -1.22
CA ARG A 127 21.50 16.65 -0.08
C ARG A 127 20.27 17.56 -0.01
N PHE A 128 20.29 18.71 -0.68
CA PHE A 128 19.14 19.62 -0.70
C PHE A 128 18.03 19.02 -1.57
N ASN A 129 16.86 18.71 -1.00
CA ASN A 129 15.72 18.22 -1.76
C ASN A 129 14.68 19.33 -1.87
N PHE A 130 14.10 19.53 -3.06
CA PHE A 130 13.06 20.55 -3.29
C PHE A 130 11.72 20.10 -2.69
N PHE A 131 11.64 19.95 -1.35
CA PHE A 131 10.43 19.74 -0.53
C PHE A 131 9.29 18.88 -1.13
N LEU A 132 9.60 17.93 -2.01
CA LEU A 132 8.60 17.00 -2.54
C LEU A 132 8.30 16.01 -1.43
N LYS A 133 7.10 16.14 -0.87
CA LYS A 133 6.58 15.17 0.09
C LYS A 133 6.38 13.85 -0.66
N GLU A 134 6.81 12.76 -0.04
CA GLU A 134 6.52 11.43 -0.54
C GLU A 134 5.01 11.25 -0.68
N TYR A 135 4.58 10.72 -1.82
CA TYR A 135 3.18 10.50 -2.10
C TYR A 135 2.58 9.51 -1.11
N LYS A 136 1.41 9.85 -0.57
CA LYS A 136 0.60 8.91 0.22
C LYS A 136 -0.85 9.01 -0.21
N SER A 137 -1.44 7.87 -0.52
CA SER A 137 -2.84 7.76 -0.86
C SER A 137 -3.70 8.09 0.37
N ASN A 138 -4.74 8.88 0.16
CA ASN A 138 -5.73 9.19 1.21
C ASN A 138 -6.86 8.16 1.28
N ARG A 139 -6.82 7.13 0.43
CA ARG A 139 -7.79 6.03 0.45
C ARG A 139 -7.64 5.18 1.70
N LYS A 140 -8.66 4.37 2.01
CA LYS A 140 -8.66 3.49 3.20
C LYS A 140 -7.47 2.52 3.18
N ASP A 141 -7.01 2.15 1.99
CA ASP A 141 -6.01 1.13 1.71
C ASP A 141 -6.49 -0.27 2.12
N LEU A 142 -5.89 -1.31 1.53
CA LEU A 142 -5.99 -2.65 2.08
C LEU A 142 -4.76 -2.93 2.91
N THR A 143 -4.90 -3.83 3.88
CA THR A 143 -3.76 -4.34 4.64
C THR A 143 -3.46 -5.78 4.25
N MET A 144 -2.24 -6.24 4.52
CA MET A 144 -1.91 -7.67 4.48
C MET A 144 -2.90 -8.51 5.29
N GLY A 145 -3.38 -7.99 6.43
CA GLY A 145 -4.39 -8.63 7.25
C GLY A 145 -5.75 -8.81 6.56
N ASP A 146 -6.15 -7.88 5.70
CA ASP A 146 -7.37 -7.98 4.90
C ASP A 146 -7.24 -9.06 3.82
N LEU A 147 -6.07 -9.16 3.19
CA LEU A 147 -5.77 -10.24 2.23
C LEU A 147 -5.77 -11.62 2.90
N ILE A 148 -5.13 -11.76 4.07
CA ILE A 148 -5.17 -13.00 4.86
C ILE A 148 -6.61 -13.37 5.22
N THR A 149 -7.39 -12.38 5.67
CA THR A 149 -8.79 -12.60 6.05
C THR A 149 -9.61 -13.06 4.86
N SER A 150 -9.46 -12.38 3.73
CA SER A 150 -10.20 -12.67 2.50
C SER A 150 -9.85 -14.06 1.96
N LYS A 151 -8.57 -14.43 1.99
CA LYS A 151 -8.09 -15.77 1.61
C LYS A 151 -8.68 -16.87 2.50
N ILE A 152 -8.64 -16.70 3.82
CA ILE A 152 -9.19 -17.70 4.75
C ILE A 152 -10.69 -17.88 4.55
N GLN A 153 -11.42 -16.81 4.24
CA GLN A 153 -12.87 -16.88 4.03
C GLN A 153 -13.28 -17.26 2.61
N GLY A 154 -12.36 -17.24 1.65
CA GLY A 154 -12.66 -17.45 0.22
C GLY A 154 -13.42 -16.29 -0.44
N LYS A 155 -13.60 -15.17 0.26
CA LYS A 155 -14.25 -13.96 -0.27
C LYS A 155 -13.73 -12.70 0.41
N PHE A 156 -13.82 -11.56 -0.26
CA PHE A 156 -13.39 -10.28 0.25
C PHE A 156 -14.05 -9.97 1.60
N ASN A 157 -13.23 -9.71 2.61
CA ASN A 157 -13.67 -9.19 3.89
C ASN A 157 -12.54 -8.47 4.62
N LEU A 158 -12.92 -7.44 5.37
CA LEU A 158 -11.97 -6.64 6.14
C LEU A 158 -11.62 -7.34 7.44
N ARG A 159 -10.34 -7.32 7.79
CA ARG A 159 -9.77 -7.89 9.02
C ARG A 159 -10.45 -7.34 10.26
N GLU A 160 -10.87 -6.08 10.23
CA GLU A 160 -11.55 -5.40 11.34
C GLU A 160 -12.91 -6.04 11.70
N LYS A 161 -13.58 -6.63 10.70
CA LYS A 161 -14.89 -7.30 10.84
C LYS A 161 -14.78 -8.74 11.35
N VAL A 162 -13.57 -9.28 11.50
CA VAL A 162 -13.32 -10.68 11.82
C VAL A 162 -12.54 -10.84 13.12
N LYS A 163 -12.83 -11.90 13.88
CA LYS A 163 -12.02 -12.35 15.02
C LYS A 163 -11.66 -13.81 14.84
N PHE A 164 -10.37 -14.09 14.63
CA PHE A 164 -9.85 -15.45 14.66
C PHE A 164 -9.71 -15.92 16.11
N VAL A 165 -10.20 -17.12 16.39
CA VAL A 165 -10.05 -17.79 17.67
C VAL A 165 -9.34 -19.11 17.38
N CYS A 166 -8.16 -19.27 17.97
CA CYS A 166 -7.38 -20.50 17.81
C CYS A 166 -8.08 -21.63 18.54
N SER A 167 -8.38 -22.71 17.81
CA SER A 167 -8.80 -24.00 18.35
C SER A 167 -7.61 -24.90 18.59
#